data_AF-A0A7C6LWD0-F1
#
_entry.id   AF-A0A7C6LWD0-F1
#
_cell.length_a   1.000
_cell.length_b   1.000
_cell.length_c   1.000
_cell.angle_alpha   90.00
_cell.angle_beta   90.00
_cell.angle_gamma   90.00
#
_symmetry.space_group_name_H-M   'P 1'
#
loop_
_entity.id
_entity.type
_entity.pdbx_description
1 polymer ?
#
loop_
_entity_poly.entity_id
_entity_poly.type
_entity_poly.pdbx_seq_one_letter_code
_entity_poly.pdbx_strand_id
1 'polypeptide(L)'
;MAQIDANKLIDFIKLYFPEDATEISDALELLSLSLDGLLSSTNTTIAEFHKNKEFDKGMELWEFSKSVAEIQEKINEYSTLIGIDAETDEERA
;
A
#
# COMPACT_ATOMS: atom_id res chain seq x y z
N MET A 1 -20.98 -1.97 12.79
CA MET A 1 -19.59 -2.14 13.24
C MET A 1 -19.07 -0.75 13.57
N ALA A 2 -18.44 -0.54 14.73
CA ALA A 2 -17.88 0.77 15.06
C ALA A 2 -16.81 1.10 14.02
N GLN A 3 -16.92 2.26 13.38
CA GLN A 3 -15.93 2.74 12.43
C GLN A 3 -14.66 3.02 13.23
N ILE A 4 -13.63 2.19 13.02
CA ILE A 4 -12.31 2.40 13.60
C ILE A 4 -11.77 3.68 12.97
N ASP A 5 -11.46 4.66 13.82
CA ASP A 5 -10.85 5.91 13.41
C ASP A 5 -9.35 5.67 13.26
N ALA A 6 -8.93 5.32 12.03
CA ALA A 6 -7.55 4.98 11.74
C ALA A 6 -6.58 6.12 12.08
N ASN A 7 -7.02 7.38 11.96
CA ASN A 7 -6.21 8.54 12.32
C ASN A 7 -5.93 8.58 13.82
N LYS A 8 -6.94 8.33 14.67
CA LYS A 8 -6.69 8.21 16.11
C LYS A 8 -5.71 7.09 16.42
N LEU A 9 -5.86 5.92 15.79
CA LEU A 9 -4.95 4.80 16.02
C LEU A 9 -3.50 5.16 15.63
N ILE A 10 -3.32 5.83 14.49
CA ILE A 10 -2.02 6.33 14.03
C ILE A 10 -1.44 7.36 15.01
N ASP A 11 -2.24 8.31 15.49
CA ASP A 11 -1.79 9.28 16.50
C ASP A 11 -1.31 8.60 17.79
N PHE A 12 -2.03 7.56 18.24
CA PHE A 12 -1.63 6.77 19.41
C PHE A 12 -0.33 6.00 19.16
N ILE A 13 -0.17 5.38 17.99
CA ILE A 13 1.07 4.66 17.63
C ILE A 13 2.23 5.65 17.59
N LYS A 14 2.09 6.79 16.92
CA LYS A 14 3.12 7.83 16.85
C LYS A 14 3.52 8.36 18.24
N LEU A 15 2.54 8.57 19.12
CA LEU A 15 2.78 9.14 20.45
C LEU A 15 3.46 8.16 21.42
N TYR A 16 3.04 6.90 21.41
CA TYR A 16 3.46 5.91 22.42
C TYR A 16 4.48 4.90 21.90
N PHE A 17 4.56 4.70 20.59
CA PHE A 17 5.31 3.64 19.92
C PHE A 17 5.98 4.14 18.61
N PRO A 18 6.83 5.18 18.66
CA PRO A 18 7.38 5.82 17.46
C PRO A 18 8.31 4.90 16.64
N GLU A 19 9.03 3.98 17.28
CA GLU A 19 9.84 2.97 16.58
C GLU A 19 8.95 2.03 15.76
N ASP A 20 7.89 1.50 16.38
CA ASP A 20 6.90 0.67 15.69
C ASP A 20 6.19 1.44 14.55
N ALA A 21 5.93 2.75 14.73
CA ALA A 21 5.37 3.59 13.67
C ALA A 21 6.26 3.61 12.41
N THR A 22 7.58 3.68 12.62
CA THR A 22 8.58 3.65 11.55
C THR A 22 8.62 2.29 10.89
N GLU A 23 8.69 1.20 11.68
CA GLU A 23 8.69 -0.16 11.14
C GLU A 23 7.42 -0.48 10.34
N ILE A 24 6.25 0.00 10.79
CA ILE A 24 4.99 -0.16 10.06
C ILE A 24 5.03 0.63 8.75
N SER A 25 5.55 1.86 8.75
CA SER A 25 5.73 2.63 7.51
C SER A 25 6.60 1.87 6.50
N ASP A 26 7.77 1.41 6.92
CA ASP A 26 8.69 0.66 6.08
C ASP A 26 8.04 -0.63 5.53
N ALA A 27 7.29 -1.35 6.36
CA ALA A 27 6.57 -2.55 5.95
C ALA A 27 5.47 -2.25 4.92
N LEU A 28 4.77 -1.12 5.05
CA LEU A 28 3.77 -0.67 4.08
C LEU A 28 4.43 -0.30 2.74
N GLU A 29 5.58 0.38 2.75
CA GLU A 29 6.35 0.67 1.54
C GLU A 29 6.81 -0.62 0.84
N LEU A 30 7.34 -1.59 1.60
CA LEU A 30 7.73 -2.90 1.08
C LEU A 30 6.54 -3.69 0.49
N LEU A 31 5.37 -3.58 1.10
CA LEU A 31 4.15 -4.18 0.56
C LEU A 31 3.76 -3.51 -0.77
N SER A 32 3.82 -2.18 -0.85
CA SER A 32 3.55 -1.42 -2.08
C SER A 32 4.48 -1.86 -3.22
N LEU A 33 5.79 -1.99 -2.96
CA LEU A 33 6.77 -2.51 -3.93
C LEU A 33 6.47 -3.94 -4.37
N SER A 34 6.00 -4.78 -3.44
CA SER A 34 5.62 -6.16 -3.76
C SER A 34 4.37 -6.21 -4.66
N LEU A 35 3.43 -5.27 -4.49
CA LEU A 35 2.26 -5.13 -5.35
C LEU A 35 2.63 -4.65 -6.76
N ASP A 36 3.64 -3.77 -6.91
CA ASP A 36 4.18 -3.41 -8.22
C ASP A 36 4.71 -4.64 -8.98
N GLY A 37 5.44 -5.52 -8.27
CA GLY A 37 5.92 -6.78 -8.84
C GLY A 37 4.78 -7.73 -9.28
N LEU A 38 3.70 -7.78 -8.49
CA LEU A 38 2.49 -8.53 -8.81
C LEU A 38 1.78 -7.96 -10.05
N LEU A 39 1.64 -6.64 -10.16
CA LEU A 39 1.05 -5.97 -11.33
C LEU A 39 1.87 -6.20 -12.59
N SER A 40 3.20 -6.16 -12.48
CA SER A 40 4.11 -6.48 -13.58
C SER A 40 3.92 -7.92 -14.10
N SER A 41 3.84 -8.88 -13.16
CA SER A 41 3.57 -10.28 -13.49
C SER A 41 2.20 -10.46 -14.12
N THR A 42 1.18 -9.79 -13.58
CA THR A 42 -0.19 -9.82 -14.09
C THR A 42 -0.28 -9.28 -15.51
N ASN A 43 0.39 -8.16 -15.81
CA ASN A 43 0.47 -7.60 -17.17
C ASN A 43 1.11 -8.56 -18.17
N THR A 44 2.14 -9.29 -17.74
CA THR A 44 2.77 -10.33 -18.56
C THR A 44 1.76 -11.43 -18.91
N THR A 45 1.00 -11.92 -17.92
CA THR A 45 -0.03 -12.94 -18.15
C THR A 45 -1.20 -12.43 -19.02
N ILE A 46 -1.63 -11.17 -18.85
CA ILE A 46 -2.64 -10.55 -19.73
C ILE A 46 -2.16 -10.52 -21.18
N ALA A 47 -0.89 -10.17 -21.42
CA ALA A 47 -0.32 -10.17 -22.77
C ALA A 47 -0.29 -11.58 -23.39
N GLU A 48 -0.02 -12.62 -22.58
CA GLU A 48 -0.08 -14.02 -23.02
C GLU A 48 -1.50 -14.45 -23.37
N PHE A 49 -2.50 -14.13 -22.55
CA PHE A 49 -3.90 -14.39 -22.86
C PHE A 49 -4.36 -13.67 -24.12
N HIS A 50 -3.95 -12.42 -24.31
CA HIS A 50 -4.22 -11.68 -25.54
C HIS A 50 -3.61 -12.38 -26.77
N LYS A 51 -2.37 -12.86 -26.67
CA LYS A 51 -1.70 -13.63 -27.74
C LYS A 51 -2.45 -14.94 -28.06
N ASN A 52 -2.99 -15.60 -27.04
CA ASN A 52 -3.74 -16.86 -27.18
C ASN A 52 -5.22 -16.66 -27.53
N LYS A 53 -5.69 -15.41 -27.67
CA LYS A 53 -7.10 -15.04 -27.89
C LYS A 53 -8.03 -15.46 -26.73
N GLU A 54 -7.48 -15.61 -25.53
CA GLU A 54 -8.20 -15.93 -24.29
C GLU A 54 -8.67 -14.64 -23.59
N PHE A 55 -9.44 -13.81 -24.30
CA PHE A 55 -9.76 -12.45 -23.86
C PHE A 55 -10.55 -12.38 -22.55
N ASP A 56 -11.45 -13.33 -22.30
CA ASP A 56 -12.24 -13.38 -21.07
C ASP A 56 -11.33 -13.52 -19.84
N LYS A 57 -10.31 -14.39 -19.90
CA LYS A 57 -9.30 -14.52 -18.83
C LYS A 57 -8.46 -13.27 -18.67
N GLY A 58 -8.14 -12.59 -19.77
CA GLY A 58 -7.47 -11.29 -19.75
C GLY A 58 -8.29 -10.22 -19.03
N MET A 59 -9.62 -10.24 -19.20
CA MET A 59 -10.53 -9.31 -18.53
C MET A 59 -10.59 -9.55 -17.02
N GLU A 60 -10.64 -10.82 -16.59
CA GLU A 60 -10.60 -11.17 -15.16
C GLU A 60 -9.34 -10.62 -14.47
N LEU A 61 -8.16 -10.78 -15.11
CA LEU A 61 -6.91 -10.25 -14.59
C LEU A 61 -6.85 -8.72 -14.62
N TRP A 62 -7.52 -8.08 -15.58
CA TRP A 62 -7.58 -6.63 -15.63
C TRP A 62 -8.39 -6.05 -14.46
N GLU A 63 -9.54 -6.64 -14.13
CA GLU A 63 -10.32 -6.24 -12.95
C GLU A 63 -9.55 -6.52 -11.65
N PHE A 64 -8.83 -7.65 -11.58
CA PHE A 64 -7.92 -7.93 -10.47
C PHE A 64 -6.85 -6.84 -10.31
N SER A 65 -6.20 -6.42 -11.40
CA SER A 65 -5.19 -5.34 -11.36
C SER A 65 -5.74 -4.03 -10.82
N LYS A 66 -7.01 -3.69 -11.12
CA LYS A 66 -7.64 -2.49 -10.52
C LYS A 66 -7.79 -2.61 -9.01
N SER A 67 -8.27 -3.75 -8.53
CA SER A 67 -8.41 -3.98 -7.07
C SER A 67 -7.06 -3.92 -6.36
N VAL A 68 -5.99 -4.43 -6.99
CA VAL A 68 -4.63 -4.29 -6.47
C VAL A 68 -4.20 -2.83 -6.40
N ALA A 69 -4.45 -2.04 -7.44
CA ALA A 69 -4.14 -0.61 -7.46
C ALA A 69 -4.89 0.17 -6.36
N GLU A 70 -6.18 -0.11 -6.14
CA GLU A 70 -6.97 0.51 -5.06
C GLU A 70 -6.43 0.16 -3.66
N ILE A 71 -5.92 -1.06 -3.47
CA ILE A 71 -5.26 -1.47 -2.22
C ILE A 71 -3.93 -0.72 -2.05
N GLN A 72 -3.16 -0.61 -3.13
CA GLN A 72 -1.87 0.08 -3.13
C GLN A 72 -2.02 1.57 -2.81
N GLU A 73 -3.06 2.24 -3.33
CA GLU A 73 -3.39 3.63 -2.96
C GLU A 73 -3.60 3.79 -1.45
N LYS A 74 -4.38 2.89 -0.84
CA LYS A 74 -4.63 2.90 0.61
C LYS A 74 -3.37 2.63 1.43
N ILE A 75 -2.53 1.69 0.97
CA ILE A 75 -1.24 1.41 1.60
C ILE A 75 -0.36 2.65 1.60
N ASN A 76 -0.25 3.32 0.46
CA ASN A 76 0.55 4.54 0.33
C ASN A 76 0.00 5.68 1.20
N GLU A 77 -1.32 5.82 1.28
CA GLU A 77 -1.98 6.77 2.19
C GLU A 77 -1.59 6.48 3.65
N TYR A 78 -1.74 5.24 4.12
CA TYR A 78 -1.39 4.88 5.49
C TYR A 78 0.11 4.97 5.78
N SER A 79 0.96 4.64 4.81
CA SER A 79 2.41 4.79 4.92
C SER A 79 2.78 6.25 5.17
N THR A 80 2.19 7.16 4.40
CA THR A 80 2.38 8.61 4.56
C THR A 80 1.85 9.10 5.91
N LEU A 81 0.67 8.64 6.32
CA LEU A 81 0.05 9.07 7.57
C LEU A 81 0.79 8.56 8.81
N ILE A 82 1.35 7.34 8.77
CA ILE A 82 2.07 6.75 9.91
C ILE A 82 3.54 7.13 9.96
N GLY A 83 4.14 7.47 8.81
CA GLY A 83 5.49 8.00 8.72
C GLY A 83 5.67 9.19 9.67
N ILE A 84 6.75 9.13 10.45
CA ILE A 84 7.16 10.24 11.32
C ILE A 84 8.13 11.08 10.51
N ASP A 85 7.72 12.30 10.13
CA ASP A 85 8.65 13.27 9.55
C ASP A 85 9.77 13.51 10.57
N ALA A 86 11.01 13.16 10.21
CA ALA A 86 12.18 13.34 11.05
C ALA A 86 12.53 14.82 11.34
N GLU A 87 11.70 15.78 10.93
CA GLU A 87 11.91 17.22 11.09
C GLU A 87 11.20 17.82 12.32
N THR A 88 11.01 17.06 13.41
CA THR A 88 10.36 17.62 14.62
C THR A 88 11.17 17.53 15.91
N ASP A 89 12.52 17.55 15.83
CA ASP A 89 13.37 17.53 17.03
C ASP A 89 14.61 18.46 16.98
N GLU A 90 14.50 19.62 16.33
CA GLU A 90 15.46 20.72 16.49
C GLU A 90 14.78 22.06 16.82
N GLU A 91 13.87 22.11 17.80
CA GLU A 91 13.45 23.42 18.36
C GLU A 91 12.98 23.35 19.83
N ARG A 92 13.61 22.50 20.64
CA ARG A 92 13.47 22.53 22.10
C ARG A 92 14.78 22.24 22.84
N ALA A 93 15.70 23.20 22.84
CA ALA A 93 16.74 23.35 23.86
C ALA A 93 17.17 24.81 23.99
#